data_AF-A0A3E0HCX8-F1
#
_entry.id   AF-A0A3E0HCX8-F1
#
_cell.length_a   1.000
_cell.length_b   1.000
_cell.length_c   1.000
_cell.angle_alpha   90.00
_cell.angle_beta   90.00
_cell.angle_gamma   90.00
#
_symmetry.space_group_name_H-M   'P 1'
#
loop_
_entity.id
_entity.type
_entity.pdbx_description
1 polymer ?
#
loop_
_entity_poly.entity_id
_entity_poly.type
_entity_poly.pdbx_seq_one_letter_code
_entity_poly.pdbx_strand_id
1 'polypeptide(L)'
;MSDSGQLMTRTDVTKLLTLTSSFSRRAMGEVDLLRWQHDLAGYGLTECEAAIYAHAKTNPDGITPTVIIARIKQARRAKEARTLRVVGDPQAERARFAAAGARGISAVYAAMGWEHIPERSAALARQCPLESCGAKPGARCQRIGRNHGGRAQSRDPRTGLHPARLADPIEPAAVEAGASA
;
A
#
# COMPACT_ATOMS: atom_id res chain seq x y z
N MET A 1 -8.63 4.24 15.96
CA MET A 1 -9.46 5.37 16.46
C MET A 1 -10.89 4.86 16.44
N SER A 2 -11.34 4.36 17.59
CA SER A 2 -12.72 3.92 17.77
C SER A 2 -13.57 5.19 17.72
N ASP A 3 -14.35 5.32 16.65
CA ASP A 3 -15.35 6.36 16.51
C ASP A 3 -16.40 6.06 17.59
N SER A 4 -16.27 6.72 18.74
CA SER A 4 -17.22 6.62 19.85
C SER A 4 -18.55 7.10 19.33
N GLY A 5 -19.42 6.14 19.00
CA GLY A 5 -20.67 6.32 18.29
C GLY A 5 -21.44 7.53 18.79
N GLN A 6 -21.36 8.62 18.02
CA GLN A 6 -22.16 9.79 18.27
C GLN A 6 -23.62 9.35 18.14
N LEU A 7 -24.34 9.42 19.28
CA LEU A 7 -25.73 9.05 19.35
C LEU A 7 -26.52 9.87 18.33
N MET A 8 -27.29 9.18 17.50
CA MET A 8 -27.99 9.79 16.38
C MET A 8 -29.02 10.80 16.91
N THR A 9 -28.86 12.06 16.50
CA THR A 9 -29.71 13.15 17.01
C THR A 9 -31.07 13.13 16.32
N ARG A 10 -32.07 13.84 16.89
CA ARG A 10 -33.37 14.03 16.23
C ARG A 10 -33.21 14.62 14.83
N THR A 11 -32.29 15.55 14.66
CA THR A 11 -31.95 16.16 13.35
C THR A 11 -31.43 15.12 12.36
N ASP A 12 -30.59 14.19 12.82
CA ASP A 12 -30.04 13.12 11.97
C ASP A 12 -31.12 12.14 11.53
N VAL A 13 -32.02 11.76 12.43
CA VAL A 13 -33.17 10.91 12.09
C VAL A 13 -34.09 11.61 11.09
N THR A 14 -34.38 12.91 11.29
CA THR A 14 -35.17 13.68 10.31
C THR A 14 -34.52 13.68 8.93
N LYS A 15 -33.19 13.85 8.85
CA LYS A 15 -32.46 13.74 7.57
C LYS A 15 -32.63 12.36 6.93
N LEU A 16 -32.53 11.28 7.70
CA LEU A 16 -32.74 9.91 7.20
C LEU A 16 -34.15 9.68 6.69
N LEU A 17 -35.17 10.21 7.38
CA LEU A 17 -36.56 10.10 6.94
C LEU A 17 -36.80 10.88 5.65
N THR A 18 -36.27 12.11 5.55
CA THR A 18 -36.31 12.92 4.33
C THR A 18 -35.62 12.19 3.17
N LEU A 19 -34.43 11.63 3.40
CA LEU A 19 -33.74 10.82 2.40
C LEU A 19 -34.59 9.62 1.97
N THR A 20 -35.22 8.92 2.90
CA THR A 20 -36.06 7.76 2.61
C THR A 20 -37.31 8.16 1.79
N SER A 21 -37.90 9.31 2.07
CA SER A 21 -39.04 9.84 1.31
C SER A 21 -38.68 10.21 -0.14
N SER A 22 -37.40 10.40 -0.47
CA SER A 22 -36.99 10.60 -1.86
C SER A 22 -37.09 9.32 -2.70
N PHE A 23 -37.13 8.15 -2.06
CA PHE A 23 -37.21 6.84 -2.72
C PHE A 23 -38.59 6.18 -2.56
N SER A 24 -39.26 6.41 -1.43
CA SER A 24 -40.56 5.80 -1.11
C SER A 24 -41.69 6.82 -1.18
N ARG A 25 -42.87 6.39 -1.65
CA ARG A 25 -44.10 7.20 -1.63
C ARG A 25 -44.80 7.25 -0.27
N ARG A 26 -44.25 6.58 0.75
CA ARG A 26 -44.83 6.52 2.09
C ARG A 26 -44.64 7.85 2.82
N ALA A 27 -45.75 8.41 3.33
CA ALA A 27 -45.69 9.52 4.28
C ALA A 27 -45.09 9.04 5.62
N MET A 28 -44.11 9.79 6.12
CA MET A 28 -43.42 9.48 7.37
C MET A 28 -43.81 10.53 8.41
N GLY A 29 -44.36 10.07 9.54
CA GLY A 29 -44.87 10.93 10.61
C GLY A 29 -43.97 10.98 11.84
N GLU A 30 -44.40 11.69 12.88
CA GLU A 30 -43.67 11.78 14.15
C GLU A 30 -43.49 10.42 14.85
N VAL A 31 -44.45 9.50 14.68
CA VAL A 31 -44.34 8.13 15.17
C VAL A 31 -43.20 7.38 14.47
N ASP A 32 -43.00 7.58 13.17
CA ASP A 32 -41.87 6.99 12.45
C ASP A 32 -40.55 7.57 12.96
N LEU A 33 -40.50 8.88 13.25
CA LEU A 33 -39.31 9.53 13.81
C LEU A 33 -38.88 8.90 15.15
N LEU A 34 -39.82 8.75 16.09
CA LEU A 34 -39.51 8.13 17.39
C LEU A 34 -39.06 6.68 17.23
N ARG A 35 -39.73 5.92 16.37
CA ARG A 35 -39.36 4.52 16.09
C ARG A 35 -37.96 4.41 15.50
N TRP A 36 -37.66 5.22 14.47
CA TRP A 36 -36.34 5.21 13.83
C TRP A 36 -35.24 5.66 14.78
N GLN A 37 -35.51 6.66 15.63
CA GLN A 37 -34.56 7.12 16.64
C GLN A 37 -34.21 6.01 17.64
N HIS A 38 -35.22 5.27 18.10
CA HIS A 38 -35.03 4.14 19.01
C HIS A 38 -34.28 2.98 18.33
N ASP A 39 -34.76 2.54 17.16
CA ASP A 39 -34.25 1.33 16.50
C ASP A 39 -32.83 1.48 15.96
N LEU A 40 -32.46 2.70 15.54
CA LEU A 40 -31.14 3.00 15.00
C LEU A 40 -30.18 3.57 16.06
N ALA A 41 -30.54 3.50 17.34
CA ALA A 41 -29.64 3.85 18.43
C ALA A 41 -28.35 3.00 18.35
N GLY A 42 -27.19 3.67 18.36
CA GLY A 42 -25.88 3.02 18.26
C GLY A 42 -25.35 2.79 16.85
N TYR A 43 -26.05 3.26 15.81
CA TYR A 43 -25.54 3.28 14.43
C TYR A 43 -25.19 4.72 14.01
N GLY A 44 -24.16 4.88 13.19
CA GLY A 44 -23.75 6.19 12.67
C GLY A 44 -24.63 6.67 11.51
N LEU A 45 -24.85 7.98 11.41
CA LEU A 45 -25.64 8.60 10.33
C LEU A 45 -25.16 8.15 8.94
N THR A 46 -23.85 8.19 8.70
CA THR A 46 -23.26 7.85 7.39
C THR A 46 -23.45 6.38 7.02
N GLU A 47 -23.42 5.47 8.00
CA GLU A 47 -23.71 4.04 7.78
C GLU A 47 -25.17 3.83 7.40
N CYS A 48 -26.08 4.55 8.07
CA CYS A 48 -27.51 4.54 7.77
C CYS A 48 -27.81 5.09 6.37
N GLU A 49 -27.24 6.24 6.00
CA GLU A 49 -27.40 6.82 4.65
C GLU A 49 -26.89 5.87 3.56
N ALA A 50 -25.70 5.30 3.73
CA ALA A 50 -25.13 4.34 2.79
C ALA A 50 -26.00 3.08 2.65
N ALA A 51 -26.55 2.58 3.76
CA ALA A 51 -27.46 1.43 3.75
C ALA A 51 -28.79 1.74 3.05
N ILE A 52 -29.33 2.95 3.20
CA ILE A 52 -30.53 3.41 2.48
C ILE A 52 -30.27 3.44 0.98
N TYR A 53 -29.18 4.10 0.53
CA TYR A 53 -28.83 4.15 -0.90
C TYR A 53 -28.60 2.75 -1.49
N ALA A 54 -27.94 1.86 -0.74
CA ALA A 54 -27.70 0.50 -1.18
C ALA A 54 -29.00 -0.31 -1.30
N HIS A 55 -29.94 -0.14 -0.36
CA HIS A 55 -31.22 -0.84 -0.41
C HIS A 55 -32.14 -0.30 -1.49
N ALA A 56 -32.25 1.02 -1.63
CA ALA A 56 -33.13 1.71 -2.56
C ALA A 56 -32.88 1.29 -4.03
N LYS A 57 -31.63 0.95 -4.38
CA LYS A 57 -31.29 0.39 -5.70
C LYS A 57 -32.00 -0.94 -6.02
N THR A 58 -32.35 -1.71 -5.00
CA THR A 58 -32.94 -3.05 -5.14
C THR A 58 -34.43 -3.09 -4.79
N ASN A 59 -34.84 -2.33 -3.78
CA ASN A 59 -36.23 -2.23 -3.35
C ASN A 59 -36.44 -0.87 -2.66
N PRO A 60 -36.94 0.14 -3.38
CA PRO A 60 -37.14 1.49 -2.84
C PRO A 60 -38.30 1.58 -1.83
N ASP A 61 -39.31 0.72 -1.92
CA ASP A 61 -40.50 0.79 -1.06
C ASP A 61 -40.34 0.03 0.27
N GLY A 62 -39.30 -0.81 0.40
CA GLY A 62 -39.02 -1.65 1.57
C GLY A 62 -38.14 -1.03 2.66
N ILE A 63 -37.88 0.27 2.61
CA ILE A 63 -36.92 0.91 3.52
C ILE A 63 -37.51 1.03 4.93
N THR A 64 -36.99 0.20 5.84
CA THR A 64 -37.34 0.18 7.27
C THR A 64 -36.08 0.13 8.13
N PRO A 65 -36.12 0.54 9.41
CA PRO A 65 -34.97 0.48 10.31
C PRO A 65 -34.34 -0.92 10.38
N THR A 66 -35.16 -1.97 10.46
CA THR A 66 -34.68 -3.36 10.50
C THR A 66 -33.86 -3.73 9.27
N VAL A 67 -34.29 -3.30 8.08
CA VAL A 67 -33.57 -3.56 6.82
C VAL A 67 -32.25 -2.79 6.79
N ILE A 68 -32.25 -1.52 7.21
CA ILE A 68 -31.04 -0.69 7.31
C ILE A 68 -30.02 -1.35 8.23
N ILE A 69 -30.44 -1.78 9.43
CA ILE A 69 -29.59 -2.49 10.39
C ILE A 69 -29.00 -3.76 9.78
N ALA A 70 -29.81 -4.57 9.10
CA ALA A 70 -29.35 -5.78 8.44
C ALA A 70 -28.27 -5.48 7.37
N ARG A 71 -28.47 -4.41 6.58
CA ARG A 71 -27.50 -3.96 5.57
C ARG A 71 -26.20 -3.46 6.18
N ILE A 72 -26.25 -2.69 7.27
CA ILE A 72 -25.06 -2.24 7.98
C ILE A 72 -24.28 -3.45 8.52
N LYS A 73 -24.97 -4.39 9.18
CA LYS A 73 -24.34 -5.63 9.68
C LYS A 73 -23.70 -6.45 8.56
N GLN A 74 -24.37 -6.57 7.42
CA GLN A 74 -23.81 -7.24 6.24
C GLN A 74 -22.55 -6.52 5.72
N ALA A 75 -22.59 -5.20 5.63
CA ALA A 75 -21.45 -4.39 5.18
C ALA A 75 -20.25 -4.50 6.13
N ARG A 76 -20.49 -4.47 7.45
CA ARG A 76 -19.44 -4.67 8.47
C ARG A 76 -18.81 -6.06 8.35
N ARG A 77 -19.61 -7.12 8.24
CA ARG A 77 -19.10 -8.50 8.02
C ARG A 77 -18.29 -8.61 6.73
N ALA A 78 -18.75 -8.00 5.64
CA ALA A 78 -18.03 -8.01 4.37
C ALA A 78 -16.68 -7.27 4.48
N LYS A 79 -16.65 -6.14 5.19
CA LYS A 79 -15.43 -5.39 5.49
C LYS A 79 -14.45 -6.21 6.32
N GLU A 80 -14.91 -6.83 7.40
CA GLU A 80 -14.10 -7.71 8.24
C GLU A 80 -13.51 -8.88 7.44
N ALA A 81 -14.34 -9.58 6.66
CA ALA A 81 -13.87 -10.66 5.79
C ALA A 81 -12.84 -10.19 4.76
N ARG A 82 -12.97 -8.97 4.23
CA ARG A 82 -11.98 -8.37 3.32
C ARG A 82 -10.69 -8.01 4.04
N THR A 83 -10.77 -7.40 5.22
CA THR A 83 -9.58 -7.01 6.01
C THR A 83 -8.75 -8.24 6.39
N LEU A 84 -9.41 -9.33 6.81
CA LEU A 84 -8.74 -10.60 7.13
C LEU A 84 -7.97 -11.18 5.94
N ARG A 85 -8.44 -10.95 4.69
CA ARG A 85 -7.73 -11.37 3.48
C ARG A 85 -6.52 -10.49 3.12
N VAL A 86 -6.45 -9.27 3.64
CA VAL A 86 -5.39 -8.29 3.33
C VAL A 86 -4.25 -8.33 4.35
N VAL A 87 -4.26 -9.25 5.31
CA VAL A 87 -3.11 -9.53 6.18
C VAL A 87 -2.05 -10.31 5.39
N GLY A 88 -1.51 -9.70 4.33
CA GLY A 88 -0.30 -10.16 3.65
C GLY A 88 0.93 -9.64 4.38
N ASP A 89 2.07 -10.33 4.24
CA ASP A 89 3.36 -9.82 4.71
C ASP A 89 3.70 -8.50 3.98
N PRO A 90 3.78 -7.35 4.69
CA PRO A 90 4.08 -6.07 4.07
C PRO A 90 5.43 -6.05 3.35
N GLN A 91 6.40 -6.87 3.76
CA GLN A 91 7.69 -6.97 3.08
C GLN A 91 7.56 -7.70 1.74
N ALA A 92 6.90 -8.86 1.72
CA ALA A 92 6.61 -9.58 0.49
C ALA A 92 5.80 -8.73 -0.50
N GLU A 93 4.83 -7.95 -0.02
CA GLU A 93 4.04 -7.06 -0.87
C GLU A 93 4.89 -5.93 -1.47
N ARG A 94 5.74 -5.27 -0.66
CA ARG A 94 6.70 -4.27 -1.17
C ARG A 94 7.66 -4.87 -2.19
N ALA A 95 8.16 -6.08 -1.96
CA ALA A 95 9.05 -6.77 -2.89
C ALA A 95 8.34 -7.07 -4.24
N ARG A 96 7.07 -7.50 -4.20
CA ARG A 96 6.25 -7.72 -5.40
C ARG A 96 6.05 -6.43 -6.19
N PHE A 97 5.70 -5.33 -5.52
CA PHE A 97 5.54 -4.03 -6.18
C PHE A 97 6.85 -3.50 -6.75
N ALA A 98 7.97 -3.66 -6.03
CA ALA A 98 9.30 -3.28 -6.52
C ALA A 98 9.68 -4.06 -7.79
N ALA A 99 9.44 -5.38 -7.80
CA ALA A 99 9.70 -6.21 -8.97
C ALA A 99 8.81 -5.83 -10.17
N ALA A 100 7.53 -5.51 -9.94
CA ALA A 100 6.64 -5.02 -11.00
C ALA A 100 7.09 -3.66 -11.54
N GLY A 101 7.50 -2.73 -10.66
CA GLY A 101 8.06 -1.44 -11.04
C GLY A 101 9.34 -1.57 -11.86
N ALA A 102 10.24 -2.46 -11.48
CA ALA A 102 11.47 -2.72 -12.23
C ALA A 102 11.20 -3.20 -13.67
N ARG A 103 10.21 -4.08 -13.86
CA ARG A 103 9.79 -4.52 -15.21
C ARG A 103 9.22 -3.38 -16.03
N GLY A 104 8.36 -2.56 -15.44
CA GLY A 104 7.76 -1.41 -16.13
C GLY A 104 8.81 -0.39 -16.57
N ILE A 105 9.75 -0.04 -15.69
CA ILE A 105 10.85 0.86 -16.02
C ILE A 105 11.72 0.27 -17.13
N SER A 106 12.08 -1.01 -17.06
CA SER A 106 12.87 -1.67 -18.11
C SER A 106 12.18 -1.65 -19.47
N ALA A 107 10.86 -1.87 -19.52
CA ALA A 107 10.08 -1.80 -20.75
C ALA A 107 10.08 -0.38 -21.35
N VAL A 108 9.97 0.67 -20.52
CA VAL A 108 10.06 2.06 -20.98
C VAL A 108 11.44 2.37 -21.56
N TYR A 109 12.51 1.93 -20.90
CA TYR A 109 13.88 2.14 -21.40
C TYR A 109 14.10 1.45 -22.75
N ALA A 110 13.61 0.22 -22.89
CA ALA A 110 13.66 -0.51 -24.16
C ALA A 110 12.88 0.22 -25.26
N ALA A 111 11.67 0.71 -24.97
CA ALA A 111 10.85 1.44 -25.93
C ALA A 111 11.48 2.77 -26.39
N MET A 112 12.21 3.44 -25.49
CA MET A 112 12.93 4.67 -25.79
C MET A 112 14.27 4.46 -26.52
N GLY A 113 14.69 3.21 -26.75
CA GLY A 113 16.02 2.90 -27.25
C GLY A 113 17.15 3.27 -26.29
N TRP A 114 16.84 3.46 -25.00
CA TRP A 114 17.83 3.74 -23.98
C TRP A 114 18.45 2.44 -23.51
N GLU A 115 19.62 2.13 -24.05
CA GLU A 115 20.35 0.94 -23.66
C GLU A 115 20.94 1.10 -22.24
N HIS A 116 20.69 0.12 -21.39
CA HIS A 116 21.36 0.06 -20.10
C HIS A 116 22.84 -0.20 -20.32
N ILE A 117 23.70 0.64 -19.74
CA ILE A 117 25.16 0.45 -19.72
C ILE A 117 25.45 -0.96 -19.13
N PRO A 118 25.88 -1.95 -19.93
CA PRO A 118 25.94 -3.34 -19.49
C PRO A 118 26.95 -3.52 -18.36
N GLU A 119 28.05 -2.75 -18.37
CA GLU A 119 29.06 -2.76 -17.32
C GLU A 119 28.47 -2.34 -15.97
N ARG A 120 27.54 -1.38 -15.99
CA ARG A 120 26.85 -0.90 -14.79
C ARG A 120 25.91 -1.95 -14.22
N SER A 121 25.18 -2.66 -15.08
CA SER A 121 24.25 -3.73 -14.68
C SER A 121 25.01 -4.90 -14.06
N ALA A 122 26.11 -5.35 -14.70
CA ALA A 122 26.98 -6.40 -14.18
C ALA A 122 27.58 -6.01 -12.81
N ALA A 123 28.07 -4.78 -12.68
CA ALA A 123 28.64 -4.28 -11.43
C ALA A 123 27.61 -4.14 -10.28
N LEU A 124 26.34 -3.82 -10.59
CA LEU A 124 25.28 -3.75 -9.60
C LEU A 124 24.86 -5.13 -9.07
N ALA A 125 25.09 -6.21 -9.81
CA ALA A 125 24.74 -7.57 -9.38
C ALA A 125 25.55 -8.05 -8.16
N ARG A 126 26.70 -7.43 -7.88
CA ARG A 126 27.58 -7.73 -6.73
C ARG A 126 27.53 -6.67 -5.65
N GLN A 127 27.94 -7.02 -4.43
CA GLN A 127 28.16 -6.06 -3.35
C GLN A 127 29.36 -5.16 -3.65
N CYS A 128 29.34 -3.90 -3.21
CA CYS A 128 30.49 -3.01 -3.34
C CYS A 128 31.62 -3.46 -2.38
N PRO A 129 32.84 -3.72 -2.88
CA PRO A 129 33.94 -4.24 -2.07
C PRO A 129 34.58 -3.18 -1.15
N LEU A 130 34.28 -1.89 -1.36
CA LEU A 130 34.74 -0.85 -0.44
C LEU A 130 33.99 -0.98 0.88
N GLU A 131 34.72 -1.27 1.95
CA GLU A 131 34.16 -1.46 3.31
C GLU A 131 33.33 -0.24 3.77
N SER A 132 33.80 0.96 3.44
CA SER A 132 33.10 2.22 3.75
C SER A 132 31.79 2.42 2.98
N CYS A 133 31.61 1.73 1.85
CA CYS A 133 30.40 1.82 1.03
C CYS A 133 29.45 0.64 1.29
N GLY A 134 29.97 -0.59 1.23
CA GLY A 134 29.23 -1.82 1.51
C GLY A 134 27.93 -2.03 0.72
N ALA A 135 27.67 -1.23 -0.33
CA ALA A 135 26.39 -1.18 -1.01
C ALA A 135 25.99 -2.56 -1.54
N LYS A 136 24.79 -3.02 -1.14
CA LYS A 136 24.23 -4.32 -1.50
C LYS A 136 24.02 -4.47 -3.02
N PRO A 137 23.92 -5.72 -3.52
CA PRO A 137 23.45 -5.98 -4.88
C PRO A 137 22.18 -5.17 -5.22
N GLY A 138 22.14 -4.58 -6.41
CA GLY A 138 21.07 -3.71 -6.90
C GLY A 138 21.09 -2.26 -6.38
N ALA A 139 21.78 -1.98 -5.26
CA ALA A 139 21.87 -0.64 -4.71
C ALA A 139 23.01 0.18 -5.34
N ARG A 140 22.80 1.49 -5.54
CA ARG A 140 23.86 2.41 -6.00
C ARG A 140 24.93 2.58 -4.92
N CYS A 141 26.17 2.84 -5.33
CA CYS A 141 27.23 3.20 -4.40
C CYS A 141 26.92 4.52 -3.69
N GLN A 142 27.16 4.56 -2.37
CA GLN A 142 27.05 5.78 -1.57
C GLN A 142 28.16 6.77 -1.93
N ARG A 143 27.97 8.07 -1.66
CA ARG A 143 29.00 9.11 -1.91
C ARG A 143 30.19 9.06 -0.92
N ILE A 144 30.15 8.17 0.08
CA ILE A 144 31.05 8.17 1.23
C ILE A 144 32.09 7.03 1.13
N GLY A 145 32.51 6.65 -0.09
CA GLY A 145 33.52 5.62 -0.28
C GLY A 145 34.94 6.17 -0.11
N ARG A 146 35.72 5.64 0.83
CA ARG A 146 37.19 5.73 0.83
C ARG A 146 37.79 4.46 0.23
N ASN A 147 38.89 4.58 -0.54
CA ASN A 147 39.67 3.43 -1.03
C ASN A 147 40.43 2.76 0.12
N HIS A 148 41.06 1.60 -0.15
CA HIS A 148 41.95 0.91 0.81
C HIS A 148 43.12 1.79 1.31
N GLY A 149 43.46 2.87 0.60
CA GLY A 149 44.43 3.88 1.03
C GLY A 149 43.83 5.08 1.79
N GLY A 150 42.58 4.99 2.24
CA GLY A 150 41.92 6.03 3.05
C GLY A 150 41.50 7.30 2.30
N ARG A 151 41.67 7.38 0.98
CA ARG A 151 41.28 8.54 0.14
C ARG A 151 39.86 8.39 -0.36
N ALA A 152 39.10 9.48 -0.41
CA ALA A 152 37.78 9.49 -1.04
C ALA A 152 37.88 9.01 -2.49
N GLN A 153 37.17 7.92 -2.83
CA GLN A 153 37.07 7.49 -4.22
C GLN A 153 36.05 8.36 -4.94
N SER A 154 36.49 9.01 -6.01
CA SER A 154 35.56 9.53 -6.99
C SER A 154 34.80 8.37 -7.64
N ARG A 155 33.52 8.59 -7.91
CA ARG A 155 32.70 7.64 -8.65
C ARG A 155 33.01 7.80 -10.13
N ASP A 156 32.99 6.68 -10.84
CA ASP A 156 33.06 6.70 -12.30
C ASP A 156 31.91 7.56 -12.85
N PRO A 157 32.20 8.59 -13.66
CA PRO A 157 31.18 9.54 -14.10
C PRO A 157 30.15 8.90 -15.05
N ARG A 158 30.51 7.85 -15.77
CA ARG A 158 29.64 7.15 -16.73
C ARG A 158 28.64 6.24 -16.02
N THR A 159 29.05 5.50 -15.00
CA THR A 159 28.23 4.49 -14.30
C THR A 159 27.72 4.96 -12.94
N GLY A 160 28.35 5.97 -12.35
CA GLY A 160 28.09 6.46 -11.00
C GLY A 160 28.47 5.47 -9.90
N LEU A 161 29.27 4.45 -10.21
CA LEU A 161 29.74 3.43 -9.27
C LEU A 161 31.18 3.70 -8.85
N HIS A 162 31.59 3.13 -7.71
CA HIS A 162 33.00 3.15 -7.33
C HIS A 162 33.80 2.28 -8.31
N PRO A 163 34.99 2.72 -8.76
CA PRO A 163 35.87 1.93 -9.63
C PRO A 163 36.12 0.51 -9.10
N ALA A 164 36.25 0.34 -7.78
CA ALA A 164 36.43 -0.97 -7.16
C ALA A 164 35.23 -1.93 -7.38
N ARG A 165 34.02 -1.40 -7.61
CA ARG A 165 32.84 -2.20 -7.97
C ARG A 165 32.72 -2.43 -9.47
N LEU A 166 33.52 -1.74 -10.29
CA LEU A 166 33.59 -1.94 -11.74
C LEU A 166 34.71 -2.90 -12.14
N ALA A 167 35.84 -2.87 -11.41
CA ALA A 167 36.97 -3.77 -11.62
C ALA A 167 36.52 -5.23 -11.60
N ASP A 168 37.06 -6.06 -12.50
CA ASP A 168 36.86 -7.51 -12.44
C ASP A 168 37.20 -8.04 -11.05
N PRO A 169 36.56 -9.13 -10.58
CA PRO A 169 36.94 -9.72 -9.32
C PRO A 169 38.46 -9.91 -9.32
N ILE A 170 39.13 -9.28 -8.35
CA ILE A 170 40.52 -9.60 -8.04
C ILE A 170 40.45 -11.08 -7.69
N GLU A 171 40.96 -11.95 -8.57
CA GLU A 171 41.13 -13.35 -8.22
C GLU A 171 41.83 -13.36 -6.86
N PRO A 172 41.26 -14.01 -5.83
CA PRO A 172 41.92 -14.06 -4.54
C PRO A 172 43.29 -14.66 -4.80
N ALA A 173 44.34 -13.86 -4.57
CA ALA A 173 45.72 -14.30 -4.73
C ALA A 173 45.85 -15.66 -4.06
N ALA A 174 46.19 -16.68 -4.84
CA ALA A 174 46.41 -18.02 -4.34
C ALA A 174 47.37 -17.90 -3.16
N VAL A 175 46.87 -18.16 -1.95
CA VAL A 175 47.70 -18.23 -0.76
C VAL A 175 48.59 -19.45 -0.99
N GLU A 176 49.82 -19.21 -1.43
CA GLU A 176 50.88 -20.22 -1.44
C GLU A 176 51.03 -20.71 0.00
N ALA A 177 50.47 -21.89 0.27
CA ALA A 177 50.71 -22.65 1.48
C ALA A 177 52.19 -23.11 1.43
N GLY A 178 53.08 -22.22 1.86
CA GLY A 178 54.46 -22.53 2.18
C GLY A 178 54.50 -23.42 3.42
N ALA A 179 54.34 -24.73 3.21
CA ALA A 179 54.81 -25.74 4.13
C ALA A 179 56.34 -25.85 3.95
N SER A 180 57.10 -25.34 4.92
CA SER A 180 58.49 -25.74 5.11
C SER A 180 58.63 -26.48 6.43
N ALA A 181 59.27 -27.64 6.28
CA ALA A 181 59.61 -28.67 7.24
C ALA A 181 60.48 -28.21 8.41
#